data_AF-A0A9R0Q972-F1
#
_entry.id   AF-A0A9R0Q972-F1
#
_cell.length_a   1.000
_cell.length_b   1.000
_cell.length_c   1.000
_cell.angle_alpha   90.00
_cell.angle_beta   90.00
_cell.angle_gamma   90.00
#
_symmetry.space_group_name_H-M   'P 1'
#
loop_
_entity.id
_entity.type
_entity.pdbx_description
1 polymer ?
#
loop_
_entity_poly.entity_id
_entity_poly.type
_entity_poly.pdbx_seq_one_letter_code
_entity_poly.pdbx_strand_id
1 'polypeptide(L)'
;MEAAAAASDETLAAVFAQLKPHTIALLDVLRSRSPASNSAAASSLRAMGAFFRSVPAPALQPCFDYTAFPLLMLLDAAVQCRKEGKAAGQGVGELVITDAIAEGGLACLELLLTKCRLTSLNQMVALLKKLTSGAILSPSEASEEFRLGIIRCFRAMILQLQSCSDKSCSCNQATVLPTSPIILSSEIGSVVHPKHSAKPEECLLAFLRSENASPAVGHWLSLLLQNLRHQEVTVAAQVLERNHCSHCVFLLPR
;
A
#
# COMPACT_ATOMS: atom_id res chain seq x y z
N MET A 1 31.90 7.77 12.94
CA MET A 1 31.03 7.77 11.73
C MET A 1 30.97 6.37 11.12
N GLU A 2 32.09 5.68 11.02
CA GLU A 2 32.23 4.31 10.47
C GLU A 2 31.47 3.22 11.27
N ALA A 3 31.54 3.26 12.61
CA ALA A 3 30.81 2.30 13.46
C ALA A 3 29.27 2.42 13.38
N ALA A 4 28.73 3.61 13.13
CA ALA A 4 27.28 3.82 12.97
C ALA A 4 26.76 3.36 11.60
N ALA A 5 27.60 3.43 10.57
CA ALA A 5 27.29 2.91 9.25
C ALA A 5 27.33 1.37 9.24
N ALA A 6 28.32 0.76 9.89
CA ALA A 6 28.41 -0.70 10.04
C ALA A 6 27.22 -1.29 10.81
N ALA A 7 26.80 -0.65 11.92
CA ALA A 7 25.61 -1.08 12.67
C ALA A 7 24.30 -0.96 11.86
N SER A 8 24.21 0.04 10.98
CA SER A 8 23.08 0.18 10.05
C SER A 8 23.05 -0.92 9.00
N ASP A 9 24.21 -1.38 8.53
CA ASP A 9 24.33 -2.42 7.50
C ASP A 9 24.05 -3.82 8.07
N GLU A 10 24.53 -4.13 9.28
CA GLU A 10 24.18 -5.36 10.00
C GLU A 10 22.67 -5.44 10.31
N THR A 11 22.06 -4.30 10.70
CA THR A 11 20.61 -4.23 10.93
C THR A 11 19.83 -4.48 9.64
N LEU A 12 20.28 -3.92 8.52
CA LEU A 12 19.67 -4.14 7.21
C LEU A 12 19.78 -5.61 6.77
N ALA A 13 20.98 -6.20 6.93
CA ALA A 13 21.21 -7.61 6.62
C ALA A 13 20.31 -8.53 7.46
N ALA A 14 20.14 -8.23 8.75
CA ALA A 14 19.25 -8.97 9.64
C ALA A 14 17.78 -8.85 9.20
N VAL A 15 17.30 -7.64 8.86
CA VAL A 15 15.94 -7.44 8.35
C VAL A 15 15.73 -8.20 7.05
N PHE A 16 16.68 -8.12 6.12
CA PHE A 16 16.62 -8.85 4.86
C PHE A 16 16.60 -10.36 5.07
N ALA A 17 17.43 -10.90 5.97
CA ALA A 17 17.47 -12.31 6.31
C ALA A 17 16.11 -12.82 6.82
N GLN A 18 15.39 -12.00 7.60
CA GLN A 18 14.05 -12.34 8.09
C GLN A 18 12.98 -12.27 6.99
N LEU A 19 13.07 -11.32 6.05
CA LEU A 19 12.09 -11.15 4.98
C LEU A 19 12.26 -12.16 3.84
N LYS A 20 13.51 -12.57 3.56
CA LYS A 20 13.87 -13.46 2.46
C LYS A 20 13.05 -14.76 2.39
N PRO A 21 12.92 -15.58 3.45
CA PRO A 21 12.17 -16.84 3.35
C PRO A 21 10.70 -16.59 2.99
N HIS A 22 10.09 -15.52 3.51
CA HIS A 22 8.69 -15.21 3.27
C HIS A 22 8.44 -14.69 1.85
N THR A 23 9.32 -13.83 1.32
CA THR A 23 9.22 -13.36 -0.07
C THR A 23 9.38 -14.51 -1.07
N ILE A 24 10.29 -15.45 -0.81
CA ILE A 24 10.46 -16.66 -1.63
C ILE A 24 9.18 -17.51 -1.59
N ALA A 25 8.62 -17.77 -0.41
CA ALA A 25 7.40 -18.56 -0.29
C ALA A 25 6.21 -17.94 -1.06
N LEU A 26 6.10 -16.61 -1.07
CA LEU A 26 5.09 -15.91 -1.88
C LEU A 26 5.31 -16.08 -3.38
N LEU A 27 6.55 -15.95 -3.85
CA LEU A 27 6.88 -16.16 -5.26
C LEU A 27 6.69 -17.62 -5.68
N ASP A 28 6.93 -18.56 -4.78
CA ASP A 28 6.73 -19.98 -5.05
C ASP A 28 5.26 -20.31 -5.25
N VAL A 29 4.34 -19.65 -4.53
CA VAL A 29 2.89 -19.80 -4.76
C VAL A 29 2.48 -19.32 -6.14
N LEU A 30 3.10 -18.25 -6.63
CA LEU A 30 2.83 -17.73 -7.96
C LEU A 30 3.36 -18.64 -9.08
N ARG A 31 4.36 -19.47 -8.76
CA ARG A 31 4.95 -20.45 -9.69
C ARG A 31 4.32 -21.84 -9.58
N SER A 32 3.91 -22.23 -8.39
CA SER A 32 3.51 -23.58 -8.01
C SER A 32 2.00 -23.71 -7.91
N ARG A 33 1.45 -24.73 -8.55
CA ARG A 33 0.01 -25.05 -8.52
C ARG A 33 -0.37 -26.03 -7.39
N SER A 34 0.45 -26.09 -6.33
CA SER A 34 0.30 -27.10 -5.27
C SER A 34 -0.44 -26.55 -4.03
N PRO A 35 -1.38 -27.31 -3.43
CA PRO A 35 -2.03 -26.96 -2.17
C PRO A 35 -1.05 -26.73 -1.00
N ALA A 36 0.09 -27.44 -0.99
CA ALA A 36 1.14 -27.25 0.01
C ALA A 36 1.81 -25.86 -0.11
N SER A 37 1.80 -25.28 -1.31
CA SER A 37 2.31 -23.92 -1.52
C SER A 37 1.38 -22.88 -0.89
N ASN A 38 0.06 -23.07 -1.00
CA ASN A 38 -0.94 -22.19 -0.39
C ASN A 38 -0.86 -22.14 1.14
N SER A 39 -0.64 -23.29 1.80
CA SER A 39 -0.47 -23.32 3.27
C SER A 39 0.83 -22.64 3.72
N ALA A 40 1.92 -22.83 2.97
CA ALA A 40 3.19 -22.14 3.20
C ALA A 40 3.09 -20.62 2.95
N ALA A 41 2.28 -20.20 1.98
CA ALA A 41 1.95 -18.79 1.74
C ALA A 41 1.26 -18.18 2.95
N ALA A 42 0.21 -18.84 3.44
CA ALA A 42 -0.60 -18.34 4.54
C ALA A 42 0.24 -18.22 5.83
N SER A 43 1.10 -19.20 6.12
CA SER A 43 2.02 -19.11 7.26
C SER A 43 3.06 -18.00 7.07
N SER A 44 3.60 -17.84 5.86
CA SER A 44 4.56 -16.78 5.53
C SER A 44 3.96 -15.38 5.62
N LEU A 45 2.72 -15.18 5.14
CA LEU A 45 2.00 -13.92 5.29
C LEU A 45 1.76 -13.58 6.76
N ARG A 46 1.35 -14.56 7.57
CA ARG A 46 1.15 -14.36 9.00
C ARG A 46 2.45 -13.95 9.70
N ALA A 47 3.55 -14.65 9.41
CA ALA A 47 4.86 -14.37 9.97
C ALA A 47 5.40 -13.00 9.51
N MET A 48 5.29 -12.70 8.22
CA MET A 48 5.66 -11.41 7.64
C MET A 48 4.87 -10.26 8.28
N GLY A 49 3.55 -10.41 8.46
CA GLY A 49 2.73 -9.41 9.15
C GLY A 49 3.12 -9.22 10.62
N ALA A 50 3.48 -10.28 11.34
CA ALA A 50 4.01 -10.18 12.70
C ALA A 50 5.36 -9.44 12.74
N PHE A 51 6.25 -9.77 11.80
CA PHE A 51 7.54 -9.10 11.65
C PHE A 51 7.38 -7.61 11.29
N PHE A 52 6.49 -7.26 10.36
CA PHE A 52 6.22 -5.86 10.03
C PHE A 52 5.71 -5.08 11.24
N ARG A 53 4.92 -5.68 12.12
CA ARG A 53 4.47 -5.00 13.34
C ARG A 53 5.63 -4.72 14.29
N SER A 54 6.58 -5.65 14.46
CA SER A 54 7.70 -5.50 15.40
C SER A 54 8.85 -4.65 14.87
N VAL A 55 9.13 -4.66 13.57
CA VAL A 55 10.29 -3.94 13.00
C VAL A 55 10.05 -2.43 12.92
N PRO A 56 11.00 -1.57 13.33
CA PRO A 56 10.88 -0.13 13.17
C PRO A 56 10.83 0.30 11.70
N ALA A 57 10.05 1.35 11.40
CA ALA A 57 9.89 1.88 10.04
C ALA A 57 11.22 2.22 9.32
N PRO A 58 12.21 2.88 9.97
CA PRO A 58 13.48 3.18 9.31
C PRO A 58 14.30 1.95 8.90
N ALA A 59 14.17 0.85 9.65
CA ALA A 59 14.87 -0.40 9.35
C ALA A 59 14.19 -1.18 8.20
N LEU A 60 12.88 -0.99 8.01
CA LEU A 60 12.13 -1.62 6.92
C LEU A 60 12.23 -0.86 5.59
N GLN A 61 12.38 0.47 5.65
CA GLN A 61 12.41 1.35 4.48
C GLN A 61 13.37 0.90 3.35
N PRO A 62 14.60 0.45 3.60
CA PRO A 62 15.52 0.03 2.53
C PRO A 62 15.09 -1.27 1.84
N CYS A 63 14.26 -2.09 2.51
CA CYS A 63 13.73 -3.35 1.97
C CYS A 63 12.36 -3.18 1.30
N PHE A 64 11.87 -1.95 1.13
CA PHE A 64 10.52 -1.68 0.61
C PHE A 64 10.28 -2.35 -0.74
N ASP A 65 11.09 -2.06 -1.77
CA ASP A 65 10.88 -2.60 -3.12
C ASP A 65 10.99 -4.12 -3.15
N TYR A 66 11.97 -4.68 -2.44
CA TYR A 66 12.17 -6.11 -2.31
C TYR A 66 10.93 -6.83 -1.76
N THR A 67 10.22 -6.17 -0.85
CA THR A 67 9.12 -6.75 -0.10
C THR A 67 7.76 -6.43 -0.71
N ALA A 68 7.60 -5.24 -1.28
CA ALA A 68 6.41 -4.81 -2.00
C ALA A 68 6.22 -5.62 -3.28
N PHE A 69 7.29 -5.93 -4.03
CA PHE A 69 7.21 -6.66 -5.28
C PHE A 69 6.41 -7.98 -5.21
N PRO A 70 6.74 -8.95 -4.33
CA PRO A 70 5.99 -10.20 -4.25
C PRO A 70 4.54 -10.00 -3.78
N LEU A 71 4.28 -9.02 -2.90
CA LEU A 71 2.92 -8.68 -2.45
C LEU A 71 2.06 -8.10 -3.58
N LEU A 72 2.64 -7.24 -4.42
CA LEU A 72 1.96 -6.68 -5.59
C LEU A 72 1.72 -7.74 -6.67
N MET A 73 2.65 -8.69 -6.85
CA MET A 73 2.44 -9.81 -7.75
C MET A 73 1.35 -10.77 -7.25
N LEU A 74 1.28 -10.99 -5.93
CA LEU A 74 0.19 -11.73 -5.32
C LEU A 74 -1.16 -11.04 -5.52
N LEU A 75 -1.20 -9.71 -5.40
CA LEU A 75 -2.40 -8.93 -5.67
C LEU A 75 -2.85 -9.07 -7.13
N ASP A 76 -1.94 -8.97 -8.10
CA ASP A 76 -2.28 -9.17 -9.51
C ASP A 76 -2.89 -10.56 -9.76
N ALA A 77 -2.23 -11.61 -9.26
CA ALA A 77 -2.73 -12.96 -9.40
C ALA A 77 -4.11 -13.12 -8.74
N ALA A 78 -4.30 -12.59 -7.54
CA ALA A 78 -5.58 -12.58 -6.84
C ALA A 78 -6.69 -11.89 -7.65
N VAL A 79 -6.39 -10.78 -8.31
CA VAL A 79 -7.34 -10.06 -9.17
C VAL A 79 -7.68 -10.88 -10.42
N GLN A 80 -6.70 -11.53 -11.06
CA GLN A 80 -6.95 -12.36 -12.23
C GLN A 80 -7.81 -13.59 -11.90
N CYS A 81 -7.49 -14.33 -10.85
CA CYS A 81 -8.29 -15.50 -10.42
C CYS A 81 -9.78 -15.14 -10.24
N ARG A 82 -10.07 -13.94 -9.75
CA ARG A 82 -11.44 -13.46 -9.51
C ARG A 82 -12.16 -12.98 -10.76
N LYS A 83 -11.43 -12.46 -11.75
CA LYS A 83 -11.99 -12.10 -13.06
C LYS A 83 -12.25 -13.33 -13.92
N GLU A 84 -11.32 -14.29 -13.90
CA GLU A 84 -11.33 -15.50 -14.72
C GLU A 84 -12.29 -16.57 -14.21
N GLY A 85 -12.57 -16.61 -12.90
CA GLY A 85 -13.59 -17.49 -12.30
C GLY A 85 -15.01 -17.29 -12.86
N LYS A 86 -15.22 -16.27 -13.69
CA LYS A 86 -16.46 -15.97 -14.42
C LYS A 86 -16.51 -16.57 -15.83
N ALA A 87 -15.38 -17.01 -16.40
CA ALA A 87 -15.23 -17.30 -17.83
C ALA A 87 -14.99 -18.78 -18.19
N ALA A 88 -14.56 -19.64 -17.26
CA ALA A 88 -14.26 -21.04 -17.59
C ALA A 88 -14.68 -22.00 -16.47
N GLY A 89 -15.28 -23.12 -16.86
CA GLY A 89 -15.30 -24.31 -16.00
C GLY A 89 -13.87 -24.65 -15.62
N GLN A 90 -13.63 -24.77 -14.32
CA GLN A 90 -12.31 -24.95 -13.69
C GLN A 90 -11.48 -25.99 -14.44
N GLY A 91 -10.55 -25.51 -15.26
CA GLY A 91 -9.57 -26.36 -15.92
C GLY A 91 -8.61 -26.92 -14.86
N VAL A 92 -8.30 -28.21 -14.97
CA VAL A 92 -7.33 -28.86 -14.09
C VAL A 92 -5.97 -28.16 -14.24
N GLY A 93 -5.55 -27.42 -13.20
CA GLY A 93 -4.25 -26.76 -13.15
C GLY A 93 -4.25 -25.22 -13.26
N GLU A 94 -5.38 -24.55 -13.07
CA GLU A 94 -5.41 -23.08 -12.95
C GLU A 94 -4.84 -22.64 -11.58
N LEU A 95 -4.05 -21.55 -11.54
CA LEU A 95 -3.56 -20.99 -10.28
C LEU A 95 -4.75 -20.46 -9.49
N VAL A 96 -4.99 -20.99 -8.29
CA VAL A 96 -6.09 -20.54 -7.42
C VAL A 96 -5.52 -19.86 -6.19
N ILE A 97 -5.61 -18.53 -6.16
CA ILE A 97 -5.31 -17.73 -4.96
C ILE A 97 -6.59 -17.61 -4.13
N THR A 98 -6.59 -18.23 -2.95
CA THR A 98 -7.73 -18.19 -2.03
C THR A 98 -7.94 -16.79 -1.44
N ASP A 99 -9.14 -16.53 -0.94
CA ASP A 99 -9.46 -15.29 -0.20
C ASP A 99 -8.50 -15.05 0.96
N ALA A 100 -8.22 -16.07 1.77
CA ALA A 100 -7.31 -15.96 2.92
C ALA A 100 -5.88 -15.53 2.52
N ILE A 101 -5.36 -15.99 1.38
CA ILE A 101 -4.03 -15.60 0.90
C ILE A 101 -4.07 -14.17 0.35
N ALA A 102 -5.09 -13.84 -0.43
CA ALA A 102 -5.25 -12.53 -1.03
C ALA A 102 -5.41 -11.43 0.04
N GLU A 103 -6.28 -11.67 1.03
CA GLU A 103 -6.52 -10.79 2.18
C GLU A 103 -5.27 -10.68 3.07
N GLY A 104 -4.58 -11.79 3.33
CA GLY A 104 -3.31 -11.78 4.06
C GLY A 104 -2.21 -10.98 3.34
N GLY A 105 -2.18 -11.05 2.01
CA GLY A 105 -1.30 -10.25 1.15
C GLY A 105 -1.60 -8.75 1.28
N LEU A 106 -2.88 -8.37 1.21
CA LEU A 106 -3.31 -6.99 1.39
C LEU A 106 -3.02 -6.46 2.80
N ALA A 107 -3.23 -7.26 3.84
CA ALA A 107 -2.89 -6.87 5.21
C ALA A 107 -1.37 -6.63 5.40
N CYS A 108 -0.53 -7.45 4.75
CA CYS A 108 0.91 -7.23 4.73
C CYS A 108 1.30 -5.97 3.96
N LEU A 109 0.66 -5.73 2.80
CA LEU A 109 0.88 -4.54 1.99
C LEU A 109 0.45 -3.27 2.73
N GLU A 110 -0.71 -3.28 3.38
CA GLU A 110 -1.17 -2.19 4.24
C GLU A 110 -0.12 -1.86 5.31
N LEU A 111 0.33 -2.85 6.08
CA LEU A 111 1.35 -2.65 7.12
C LEU A 111 2.64 -2.07 6.54
N LEU A 112 3.11 -2.60 5.41
CA LEU A 112 4.30 -2.08 4.74
C LEU A 112 4.10 -0.61 4.33
N LEU A 113 2.95 -0.27 3.76
CA LEU A 113 2.61 1.09 3.34
C LEU A 113 2.36 2.05 4.51
N THR A 114 2.05 1.57 5.71
CA THR A 114 1.99 2.42 6.90
C THR A 114 3.37 2.74 7.48
N LYS A 115 4.41 1.96 7.13
CA LYS A 115 5.76 2.12 7.68
C LYS A 115 6.76 2.70 6.67
N CYS A 116 6.58 2.40 5.39
CA CYS A 116 7.51 2.80 4.34
C CYS A 116 6.95 3.92 3.48
N ARG A 117 7.83 4.84 3.11
CA ARG A 117 7.56 5.93 2.18
C ARG A 117 7.85 5.49 0.77
N LEU A 118 7.01 5.94 -0.16
CA LEU A 118 7.29 5.88 -1.58
C LEU A 118 8.37 6.91 -1.92
N THR A 119 9.38 6.48 -2.68
CA THR A 119 10.54 7.31 -3.04
C THR A 119 10.48 7.82 -4.48
N SER A 120 9.57 7.29 -5.31
CA SER A 120 9.42 7.72 -6.70
C SER A 120 7.97 7.74 -7.16
N LEU A 121 7.71 8.57 -8.18
CA LEU A 121 6.41 8.62 -8.86
C LEU A 121 6.07 7.28 -9.50
N ASN A 122 7.06 6.61 -10.09
CA ASN A 122 6.88 5.30 -10.73
C ASN A 122 6.38 4.24 -9.74
N GLN A 123 6.93 4.20 -8.52
CA GLN A 123 6.43 3.33 -7.45
C GLN A 123 4.97 3.67 -7.09
N MET A 124 4.66 4.96 -6.93
CA MET A 124 3.30 5.40 -6.60
C MET A 124 2.29 5.03 -7.68
N VAL A 125 2.60 5.31 -8.95
CA VAL A 125 1.74 4.99 -10.09
C VAL A 125 1.58 3.49 -10.26
N ALA A 126 2.65 2.70 -10.10
CA ALA A 126 2.57 1.24 -10.15
C ALA A 126 1.63 0.71 -9.07
N LEU A 127 1.81 1.14 -7.81
CA LEU A 127 0.97 0.75 -6.69
C LEU A 127 -0.50 1.15 -6.90
N LEU A 128 -0.76 2.39 -7.32
CA LEU A 128 -2.09 2.91 -7.61
C LEU A 128 -2.79 2.07 -8.70
N LYS A 129 -2.09 1.73 -9.79
CA LYS A 129 -2.64 0.87 -10.84
C LYS A 129 -3.06 -0.50 -10.31
N LYS A 130 -2.22 -1.12 -9.47
CA LYS A 130 -2.49 -2.44 -8.88
C LYS A 130 -3.68 -2.40 -7.93
N LEU A 131 -3.74 -1.42 -7.03
CA LEU A 131 -4.87 -1.24 -6.11
C LEU A 131 -6.17 -0.93 -6.85
N THR A 132 -6.12 -0.09 -7.89
CA THR A 132 -7.29 0.21 -8.74
C THR A 132 -7.84 -1.05 -9.40
N SER A 133 -6.95 -1.93 -9.89
CA SER A 133 -7.37 -3.16 -10.55
C SER A 133 -8.17 -4.09 -9.63
N GLY A 134 -7.88 -4.08 -8.32
CA GLY A 134 -8.64 -4.79 -7.30
C GLY A 134 -9.90 -4.05 -6.84
N ALA A 135 -9.87 -2.72 -6.76
CA ALA A 135 -11.01 -1.91 -6.34
C ALA A 135 -12.19 -1.91 -7.33
N ILE A 136 -11.92 -2.19 -8.62
CA ILE A 136 -12.95 -2.31 -9.66
C ILE A 136 -13.72 -3.65 -9.57
N LEU A 137 -13.22 -4.64 -8.82
CA LEU A 137 -13.93 -5.91 -8.65
C LEU A 137 -15.28 -5.68 -7.97
N SER A 138 -16.32 -6.27 -8.55
CA SER A 138 -17.68 -6.20 -8.01
C SER A 138 -17.83 -7.02 -6.72
N PRO A 139 -18.91 -6.78 -5.93
CA PRO A 139 -19.20 -7.59 -4.75
C PRO A 139 -19.38 -9.09 -5.04
N SER A 140 -19.72 -9.45 -6.28
CA SER A 140 -19.80 -10.86 -6.72
C SER A 140 -18.45 -11.48 -7.07
N GLU A 141 -17.43 -10.66 -7.36
CA GLU A 141 -16.11 -11.12 -7.80
C GLU A 141 -15.10 -11.20 -6.64
N ALA A 142 -15.30 -10.42 -5.57
CA ALA A 142 -14.38 -10.37 -4.44
C ALA A 142 -15.11 -10.31 -3.10
N SER A 143 -14.53 -11.00 -2.11
CA SER A 143 -14.96 -10.90 -0.71
C SER A 143 -14.95 -9.45 -0.23
N GLU A 144 -15.80 -9.14 0.75
CA GLU A 144 -15.83 -7.83 1.38
C GLU A 144 -14.49 -7.48 2.04
N GLU A 145 -13.87 -8.44 2.72
CA GLU A 145 -12.56 -8.29 3.35
C GLU A 145 -11.45 -7.98 2.33
N PHE A 146 -11.47 -8.62 1.15
CA PHE A 146 -10.53 -8.30 0.08
C PHE A 146 -10.72 -6.86 -0.41
N ARG A 147 -11.97 -6.45 -0.70
CA ARG A 147 -12.28 -5.09 -1.15
C ARG A 147 -11.90 -4.05 -0.10
N LEU A 148 -12.15 -4.33 1.18
CA LEU A 148 -11.75 -3.46 2.29
C LEU A 148 -10.23 -3.39 2.45
N GLY A 149 -9.51 -4.50 2.27
CA GLY A 149 -8.04 -4.53 2.27
C GLY A 149 -7.44 -3.59 1.21
N ILE A 150 -8.05 -3.50 0.02
CA ILE A 150 -7.65 -2.55 -1.02
C ILE A 150 -7.81 -1.10 -0.55
N ILE A 151 -8.95 -0.78 0.08
CA ILE A 151 -9.24 0.56 0.61
C ILE A 151 -8.23 0.95 1.69
N ARG A 152 -7.93 0.03 2.61
CA ARG A 152 -6.93 0.24 3.66
C ARG A 152 -5.53 0.48 3.09
N CYS A 153 -5.15 -0.24 2.03
CA CYS A 153 -3.88 0.02 1.32
C CYS A 153 -3.85 1.42 0.67
N PHE A 154 -4.92 1.84 -0.01
CA PHE A 154 -5.02 3.21 -0.55
C PHE A 154 -4.85 4.25 0.55
N ARG A 155 -5.56 4.08 1.67
CA ARG A 155 -5.48 4.96 2.82
C ARG A 155 -4.06 5.03 3.39
N ALA A 156 -3.44 3.88 3.64
CA ALA A 156 -2.08 3.79 4.17
C ALA A 156 -1.07 4.52 3.29
N MET A 157 -1.12 4.27 1.97
CA MET A 157 -0.28 4.94 0.99
C MET A 157 -0.46 6.45 1.01
N ILE A 158 -1.71 6.92 0.96
CA ILE A 158 -2.01 8.35 0.89
C ILE A 158 -1.57 9.03 2.18
N LEU A 159 -1.81 8.45 3.35
CA LEU A 159 -1.42 9.02 4.63
C LEU A 159 0.10 9.19 4.77
N GLN A 160 0.90 8.30 4.17
CA GLN A 160 2.37 8.40 4.16
C GLN A 160 2.93 9.43 3.18
N LEU A 161 2.12 10.02 2.30
CA LEU A 161 2.59 11.12 1.45
C LEU A 161 2.90 12.35 2.30
N GLN A 162 4.14 12.82 2.17
CA GLN A 162 4.67 13.98 2.89
C GLN A 162 4.76 15.18 1.95
N SER A 163 4.63 16.36 2.53
CA SER A 163 4.99 17.59 1.83
C SER A 163 6.48 17.59 1.51
N CYS A 164 6.77 18.13 0.34
CA CYS A 164 8.11 18.33 -0.16
C CYS A 164 8.78 19.54 0.52
N SER A 165 10.12 19.55 0.57
CA SER A 165 10.88 20.65 1.17
C SER A 165 10.93 21.92 0.31
N ASP A 166 10.46 21.85 -0.94
CA ASP A 166 10.38 22.99 -1.83
C ASP A 166 9.20 23.90 -1.44
N LYS A 167 9.53 25.07 -0.87
CA LYS A 167 8.56 26.07 -0.43
C LYS A 167 7.65 26.59 -1.54
N SER A 168 8.10 26.54 -2.79
CA SER A 168 7.33 27.02 -3.96
C SER A 168 6.33 26.00 -4.48
N CYS A 169 6.48 24.73 -4.09
CA CYS A 169 5.65 23.65 -4.59
C CYS A 169 4.21 23.76 -4.09
N SER A 170 3.26 23.41 -4.97
CA SER A 170 1.83 23.34 -4.65
C SER A 170 1.51 22.33 -3.53
N CYS A 171 2.42 21.40 -3.23
CA CYS A 171 2.35 20.49 -2.08
C CYS A 171 2.20 21.26 -0.75
N ASN A 172 2.74 22.49 -0.68
CA ASN A 172 2.77 23.33 0.51
C ASN A 172 1.65 24.39 0.56
N GLN A 173 0.89 24.56 -0.51
CA GLN A 173 -0.24 25.49 -0.54
C GLN A 173 -1.47 24.81 0.11
N ALA A 174 -1.84 25.30 1.29
CA ALA A 174 -2.97 24.91 2.15
C ALA A 174 -3.13 23.41 2.46
N THR A 175 -2.55 22.97 3.59
CA THR A 175 -3.03 21.81 4.35
C THR A 175 -3.33 22.27 5.78
N VAL A 176 -4.36 23.11 5.97
CA VAL A 176 -4.92 23.32 7.31
C VAL A 176 -6.02 22.28 7.47
N LEU A 177 -5.65 21.12 8.03
CA LEU A 177 -6.63 20.16 8.54
C LEU A 177 -6.67 20.31 10.07
N PRO A 178 -7.83 20.11 10.73
CA PRO A 178 -7.86 19.93 12.16
C PRO A 178 -7.26 18.56 12.47
N THR A 179 -6.03 18.55 12.94
CA THR A 179 -5.43 17.39 13.59
C THR A 179 -6.27 17.11 14.84
N SER A 180 -7.20 16.17 14.79
CA SER A 180 -7.57 15.43 16.00
C SER A 180 -6.41 14.50 16.30
N PRO A 181 -5.61 14.74 17.35
CA PRO A 181 -4.58 13.81 17.73
C PRO A 181 -5.28 12.62 18.40
N ILE A 182 -5.20 11.44 17.79
CA ILE A 182 -5.33 10.22 18.57
C ILE A 182 -4.09 10.20 19.47
N ILE A 183 -4.31 10.47 20.75
CA ILE A 183 -3.30 10.42 21.80
C ILE A 183 -2.70 9.01 21.80
N LEU A 184 -1.45 8.90 21.38
CA LEU A 184 -0.55 7.89 21.91
C LEU A 184 0.80 8.58 22.18
N SER A 185 1.05 8.81 23.47
CA SER A 185 2.34 9.08 24.11
C SER A 185 3.32 10.01 23.38
N SER A 186 3.46 11.19 23.97
CA SER A 186 4.61 12.08 23.85
C SER A 186 5.94 11.33 24.01
N GLU A 187 6.64 11.11 22.91
CA GLU A 187 8.10 11.19 22.87
C GLU A 187 8.49 12.05 21.66
N ILE A 188 9.14 13.19 21.96
CA ILE A 188 9.72 14.10 20.98
C ILE A 188 10.90 13.37 20.34
N GLY A 189 10.61 12.56 19.33
CA GLY A 189 11.60 11.96 18.46
C GLY A 189 12.05 12.97 17.43
N SER A 190 13.23 13.57 17.64
CA SER A 190 13.97 14.31 16.63
C SER A 190 13.95 13.53 15.30
N VAL A 191 13.39 14.14 14.26
CA VAL A 191 13.39 13.60 12.90
C VAL A 191 14.84 13.55 12.43
N VAL A 192 15.50 12.41 12.66
CA VAL A 192 16.75 12.10 11.99
C VAL A 192 16.41 11.93 10.52
N HIS A 193 16.67 12.97 9.74
CA HIS A 193 16.73 12.87 8.29
C HIS A 193 17.75 11.78 7.94
N PRO A 194 17.34 10.67 7.30
CA PRO A 194 18.30 9.76 6.70
C PRO A 194 19.07 10.58 5.66
N LYS A 195 20.38 10.71 5.84
CA LYS A 195 21.24 11.49 4.92
C LYS A 195 21.26 10.93 3.49
N HIS A 196 20.56 9.83 3.20
CA HIS A 196 20.61 9.11 1.92
C HIS A 196 19.24 8.81 1.32
N SER A 197 18.17 9.58 1.63
CA SER A 197 16.98 9.54 0.77
C SER A 197 17.24 10.41 -0.46
N ALA A 198 17.47 9.78 -1.63
CA ALA A 198 17.39 10.48 -2.90
C ALA A 198 16.08 11.27 -2.93
N LYS A 199 16.16 12.58 -3.17
CA LYS A 199 14.96 13.41 -3.34
C LYS A 199 14.18 12.81 -4.51
N PRO A 200 12.87 12.55 -4.38
CA PRO A 200 12.05 12.23 -5.54
C PRO A 200 12.24 13.35 -6.58
N GLU A 201 12.48 12.99 -7.84
CA GLU A 201 12.59 13.96 -8.95
C GLU A 201 11.34 14.85 -9.04
N GLU A 202 10.18 14.30 -8.63
CA GLU A 202 8.90 14.98 -8.60
C GLU A 202 8.20 14.80 -7.26
N CYS A 203 7.53 15.85 -6.76
CA CYS A 203 6.75 15.76 -5.53
C CYS A 203 5.48 14.91 -5.76
N LEU A 204 5.41 13.76 -5.07
CA LEU A 204 4.27 12.84 -5.16
C LEU A 204 2.92 13.50 -4.82
N LEU A 205 2.90 14.34 -3.78
CA LEU A 205 1.68 15.06 -3.39
C LEU A 205 1.27 16.11 -4.43
N ALA A 206 2.25 16.81 -5.02
CA ALA A 206 1.98 17.76 -6.09
C ALA A 206 1.48 17.06 -7.36
N PHE A 207 2.03 15.88 -7.68
CA PHE A 207 1.55 15.06 -8.77
C PHE A 207 0.08 14.67 -8.58
N LEU A 208 -0.33 14.20 -7.40
CA LEU A 208 -1.74 13.86 -7.16
C LEU A 208 -2.67 15.07 -7.32
N ARG A 209 -2.20 16.26 -6.95
CA ARG A 209 -2.92 17.54 -7.12
C ARG A 209 -2.86 18.09 -8.55
N SER A 210 -2.10 17.46 -9.45
CA SER A 210 -1.95 17.96 -10.83
C SER A 210 -3.20 17.69 -11.65
N GLU A 211 -3.44 18.54 -12.66
CA GLU A 211 -4.54 18.37 -13.60
C GLU A 211 -4.48 17.00 -14.31
N ASN A 212 -3.28 16.53 -14.64
CA ASN A 212 -3.04 15.23 -15.29
C ASN A 212 -3.46 14.04 -14.42
N ALA A 213 -3.34 14.15 -13.10
CA ALA A 213 -3.73 13.09 -12.17
C ALA A 213 -5.21 13.16 -11.78
N SER A 214 -5.86 14.33 -11.94
CA SER A 214 -7.23 14.57 -11.47
C SER A 214 -8.27 13.55 -11.95
N PRO A 215 -8.26 13.03 -13.21
CA PRO A 215 -9.25 12.04 -13.63
C PRO A 215 -9.05 10.70 -12.92
N ALA A 216 -7.80 10.28 -12.73
CA ALA A 216 -7.46 9.06 -12.02
C ALA A 216 -7.83 9.18 -10.53
N VAL A 217 -7.50 10.31 -9.90
CA VAL A 217 -7.86 10.61 -8.51
C VAL A 217 -9.38 10.65 -8.32
N GLY A 218 -10.11 11.31 -9.23
CA GLY A 218 -11.57 11.36 -9.21
C GLY A 218 -12.20 9.98 -9.36
N HIS A 219 -11.64 9.14 -10.22
CA HIS A 219 -12.05 7.74 -10.35
C HIS A 219 -11.82 6.95 -9.05
N TRP A 220 -10.64 7.08 -8.43
CA TRP A 220 -10.36 6.42 -7.15
C TRP A 220 -11.30 6.88 -6.05
N LEU A 221 -11.55 8.18 -5.96
CA LEU A 221 -12.52 8.75 -5.03
C LEU A 221 -13.92 8.16 -5.25
N SER A 222 -14.36 8.06 -6.51
CA SER A 222 -15.64 7.44 -6.84
C SER A 222 -15.69 5.97 -6.42
N LEU A 223 -14.64 5.19 -6.70
CA LEU A 223 -14.54 3.78 -6.30
C LEU A 223 -14.54 3.63 -4.76
N LEU A 224 -13.80 4.48 -4.05
CA LEU A 224 -13.80 4.52 -2.60
C LEU A 224 -15.22 4.81 -2.10
N LEU A 225 -15.84 5.90 -2.54
CA LEU A 225 -17.21 6.29 -2.15
C LEU A 225 -18.28 5.22 -2.46
N GLN A 226 -18.15 4.49 -3.57
CA GLN A 226 -19.07 3.42 -3.95
C GLN A 226 -18.94 2.19 -3.03
N ASN A 227 -17.73 1.86 -2.59
CA ASN A 227 -17.48 0.75 -1.67
C ASN A 227 -17.71 1.14 -0.18
N LEU A 228 -17.93 2.41 0.12
CA LEU A 228 -18.07 2.96 1.48
C LEU A 228 -19.49 2.91 2.07
N ARG A 229 -20.43 2.17 1.45
CA ARG A 229 -21.79 2.03 2.01
C ARG A 229 -21.84 1.35 3.38
N HIS A 230 -20.73 0.74 3.81
CA HIS A 230 -20.53 0.29 5.18
C HIS A 230 -19.13 0.72 5.68
N GLN A 231 -19.08 1.80 6.48
CA GLN A 231 -18.17 1.99 7.63
C GLN A 231 -16.81 2.73 7.54
N GLU A 232 -16.37 3.38 6.45
CA GLU A 232 -15.12 4.19 6.48
C GLU A 232 -15.16 5.56 5.75
N VAL A 233 -16.06 6.47 6.17
CA VAL A 233 -16.19 7.85 5.63
C VAL A 233 -14.85 8.63 5.57
N THR A 234 -13.88 8.24 6.39
CA THR A 234 -12.60 8.94 6.58
C THR A 234 -11.67 8.91 5.36
N VAL A 235 -11.64 7.86 4.53
CA VAL A 235 -10.65 7.76 3.43
C VAL A 235 -10.99 8.69 2.29
N ALA A 236 -12.23 8.69 1.81
CA ALA A 236 -12.67 9.60 0.75
C ALA A 236 -12.52 11.06 1.17
N ALA A 237 -12.86 11.39 2.43
CA ALA A 237 -12.60 12.71 3.01
C ALA A 237 -11.11 13.07 2.96
N GLN A 238 -10.22 12.17 3.41
CA GLN A 238 -8.76 12.40 3.39
C GLN A 238 -8.20 12.58 1.98
N VAL A 239 -8.72 11.85 0.99
CA VAL A 239 -8.30 12.00 -0.41
C VAL A 239 -8.85 13.30 -1.01
N LEU A 240 -10.09 13.68 -0.73
CA LEU A 240 -10.69 14.95 -1.15
C LEU A 240 -9.93 16.14 -0.54
N GLU A 241 -9.68 16.09 0.76
CA GLU A 241 -8.94 17.08 1.53
C GLU A 241 -7.50 17.25 1.04
N ARG A 242 -6.84 16.14 0.68
CA ARG A 242 -5.47 16.21 0.15
C ARG A 242 -5.41 16.68 -1.30
N ASN A 243 -6.48 16.57 -2.08
CA ASN A 243 -6.45 16.87 -3.51
C ASN A 243 -7.04 18.24 -3.92
N HIS A 244 -7.62 19.04 -3.00
CA HIS A 244 -8.21 20.37 -3.31
C HIS A 244 -8.95 20.41 -4.66
N CYS A 245 -9.68 19.35 -4.98
CA CYS A 245 -10.25 19.19 -6.31
C CYS A 245 -11.55 20.01 -6.34
N SER A 246 -11.51 21.21 -6.93
CA SER A 246 -12.67 22.11 -7.02
C SER A 246 -13.87 21.46 -7.75
N HIS A 247 -13.64 20.40 -8.52
CA HIS A 247 -14.68 19.61 -9.20
C HIS A 247 -15.28 18.47 -8.36
N CYS A 248 -14.72 18.12 -7.19
CA CYS A 248 -15.23 17.02 -6.36
C CYS A 248 -16.12 17.45 -5.19
N VAL A 249 -16.32 18.76 -4.99
CA VAL A 249 -17.12 19.33 -3.88
C VAL A 249 -18.61 18.93 -3.97
N PHE A 250 -19.08 18.42 -5.11
CA PHE A 250 -20.48 18.02 -5.32
C PHE A 250 -20.84 16.59 -4.86
N LEU A 251 -19.91 15.82 -4.30
CA LEU A 251 -20.13 14.39 -3.99
C LEU A 251 -20.30 14.05 -2.50
N LEU A 252 -20.30 15.04 -1.59
CA LEU A 252 -20.64 14.79 -0.18
C LEU A 252 -22.14 15.03 0.04
N PRO A 253 -22.90 14.04 0.59
CA PRO A 253 -24.25 14.32 1.06
C PRO A 253 -24.17 15.33 2.21
N ARG A 254 -25.00 16.37 2.14
CA ARG A 254 -25.18 17.33 3.23
C ARG A 254 -25.81 16.66 4.45
#